data_AF-A9KZT0-F1
#
_entry.id   AF-A9KZT0-F1
#
_cell.length_a   1.000
_cell.length_b   1.000
_cell.length_c   1.000
_cell.angle_alpha   90.00
_cell.angle_beta   90.00
_cell.angle_gamma   90.00
#
_symmetry.space_group_name_H-M   'P 1'
#
loop_
_entity.id
_entity.type
_entity.pdbx_description
1 polymer ?
#
loop_
_entity_poly.entity_id
_entity_poly.type
_entity_poly.pdbx_seq_one_letter_code
_entity_poly.pdbx_strand_id
1 'polypeptide(L)'
;MILAKVHTTPKQRDEFRLLVAIRFACLMALAKGHTDPMNCPRVQARCAELVKHFAYHHPSAAFYRQFIRHTGELGLNFCLRFTEPQQGLYGKVMVWRNEQAATNVHPLQLTQAEQPT
;
A
#
# COMPACT_ATOMS: atom_id res chain seq x y z
N MET A 1 3.20 12.22 -2.44
CA MET A 1 1.71 12.31 -2.44
C MET A 1 1.14 11.07 -3.14
N ILE A 2 0.20 10.33 -2.53
CA ILE A 2 -0.20 8.97 -2.95
C ILE A 2 -0.78 8.88 -4.38
N LEU A 3 -1.49 9.91 -4.81
CA LEU A 3 -1.91 10.22 -6.19
C LEU A 3 -2.24 11.72 -6.16
N ALA A 4 -1.89 12.50 -7.19
CA ALA A 4 -1.94 13.96 -7.17
C ALA A 4 -3.34 14.57 -6.84
N LYS A 5 -3.33 15.84 -6.39
CA LYS A 5 -4.36 16.64 -5.67
C LYS A 5 -5.84 16.59 -6.09
N VAL A 6 -6.26 15.91 -7.15
CA VAL A 6 -7.68 15.82 -7.53
C VAL A 6 -7.98 14.47 -8.20
N HIS A 7 -8.76 13.60 -7.53
CA HIS A 7 -9.30 12.39 -8.14
C HIS A 7 -10.52 12.76 -8.98
N THR A 8 -10.27 13.04 -10.27
CA THR A 8 -11.29 13.59 -11.17
C THR A 8 -12.28 12.56 -11.68
N THR A 9 -11.93 11.27 -11.69
CA THR A 9 -12.77 10.20 -12.23
C THR A 9 -13.12 9.13 -11.18
N PRO A 10 -14.27 8.43 -11.31
CA PRO A 10 -14.63 7.31 -10.43
C PRO A 10 -13.51 6.27 -10.33
N LYS A 11 -12.89 5.92 -11.46
CA LYS A 11 -11.75 5.01 -11.56
C LYS A 11 -10.57 5.44 -10.69
N GLN A 12 -10.15 6.71 -10.78
CA GLN A 12 -9.06 7.25 -9.96
C GLN A 12 -9.40 7.24 -8.46
N ARG A 13 -10.68 7.38 -8.09
CA ARG A 13 -11.11 7.29 -6.69
C ARG A 13 -10.99 5.87 -6.15
N ASP A 14 -11.33 4.86 -6.93
CA ASP A 14 -11.20 3.47 -6.49
C ASP A 14 -9.73 3.04 -6.38
N GLU A 15 -8.90 3.42 -7.35
CA GLU A 15 -7.44 3.25 -7.28
C GLU A 15 -6.87 3.93 -6.02
N PHE A 16 -7.29 5.16 -5.73
CA PHE A 16 -6.87 5.88 -4.52
C PHE A 16 -7.29 5.16 -3.23
N ARG A 17 -8.53 4.67 -3.14
CA ARG A 17 -9.01 3.91 -1.98
C ARG A 17 -8.18 2.66 -1.74
N LEU A 18 -7.85 1.93 -2.81
CA LEU A 18 -6.99 0.74 -2.73
C LEU A 18 -5.58 1.10 -2.24
N LEU A 19 -4.97 2.15 -2.79
CA LEU A 19 -3.65 2.63 -2.35
C LEU A 19 -3.67 3.08 -0.87
N VAL A 20 -4.70 3.81 -0.45
CA VAL A 20 -4.87 4.21 0.96
C VAL A 20 -4.99 2.97 1.85
N ALA A 21 -5.78 1.98 1.46
CA ALA A 21 -5.92 0.73 2.22
C ALA A 21 -4.59 -0.02 2.36
N ILE A 22 -3.78 -0.09 1.30
CA ILE A 22 -2.43 -0.66 1.34
C ILE A 22 -1.56 0.14 2.31
N ARG A 23 -1.56 1.48 2.22
CA ARG A 23 -0.75 2.34 3.12
C ARG A 23 -1.10 2.11 4.59
N PHE A 24 -2.38 2.08 4.93
CA PHE A 24 -2.81 1.82 6.30
C PHE A 24 -2.40 0.42 6.77
N ALA A 25 -2.52 -0.61 5.92
CA ALA A 25 -2.04 -1.94 6.25
C ALA A 25 -0.52 -1.96 6.53
N CYS A 26 0.26 -1.20 5.77
CA CYS A 26 1.71 -1.08 6.00
C CYS A 26 2.03 -0.36 7.30
N LEU A 27 1.33 0.74 7.63
CA LEU A 27 1.49 1.44 8.91
C LEU A 27 1.17 0.52 10.09
N MET A 28 0.08 -0.26 9.99
CA MET A 28 -0.29 -1.24 11.02
C MET A 28 0.74 -2.38 11.12
N ALA A 29 1.32 -2.82 10.01
CA ALA A 29 2.37 -3.83 10.02
C ALA A 29 3.62 -3.32 10.76
N LEU A 30 4.05 -2.07 10.51
CA LEU A 30 5.15 -1.45 11.25
C LEU A 30 4.83 -1.33 12.74
N ALA A 31 3.63 -0.88 13.10
CA ALA A 31 3.21 -0.76 14.49
C ALA A 31 3.21 -2.11 15.24
N LYS A 32 3.10 -3.23 14.51
CA LYS A 32 3.19 -4.60 15.01
C LYS A 32 4.60 -5.20 14.97
N GLY A 33 5.61 -4.42 14.57
CA GLY A 33 7.01 -4.85 14.53
C GLY A 33 7.46 -5.52 13.23
N HIS A 34 6.65 -5.53 12.18
CA HIS A 34 7.12 -6.00 10.87
C HIS A 34 8.07 -4.98 10.24
N THR A 35 9.32 -5.36 9.98
CA THR A 35 10.31 -4.49 9.32
C THR A 35 10.06 -4.35 7.82
N ASP A 36 9.77 -5.47 7.16
CA ASP A 36 9.33 -5.53 5.76
C ASP A 36 7.79 -5.59 5.68
N PRO A 37 7.11 -4.60 5.06
CA PRO A 37 5.67 -4.60 4.88
C PRO A 37 5.15 -5.85 4.15
N MET A 38 5.93 -6.39 3.20
CA MET A 38 5.51 -7.54 2.39
C MET A 38 5.49 -8.85 3.18
N ASN A 39 6.07 -8.91 4.39
CA ASN A 39 5.94 -10.05 5.30
C ASN A 39 4.62 -10.05 6.08
N CYS A 40 3.80 -9.00 5.97
CA CYS A 40 2.51 -8.94 6.62
C CYS A 40 1.40 -9.51 5.71
N PRO A 41 0.67 -10.57 6.11
CA PRO A 41 -0.41 -11.15 5.30
C PRO A 41 -1.51 -10.15 4.93
N ARG A 42 -1.79 -9.18 5.82
CA ARG A 42 -2.77 -8.13 5.56
C ARG A 42 -2.32 -7.17 4.45
N VAL A 43 -1.02 -6.86 4.36
CA VAL A 43 -0.47 -6.04 3.28
C VAL A 43 -0.55 -6.80 1.96
N GLN A 44 -0.17 -8.08 1.96
CA GLN A 44 -0.27 -8.95 0.78
C GLN A 44 -1.72 -9.05 0.26
N ALA A 45 -2.70 -9.22 1.15
CA ALA A 45 -4.11 -9.27 0.77
C ALA A 45 -4.57 -7.97 0.08
N ARG A 46 -4.20 -6.80 0.61
CA ARG A 46 -4.53 -5.51 -0.01
C ARG A 46 -3.81 -5.30 -1.35
N CYS A 47 -2.58 -5.79 -1.47
CA CYS A 47 -1.88 -5.81 -2.75
C CYS A 47 -2.59 -6.69 -3.78
N ALA A 48 -3.08 -7.86 -3.38
CA ALA A 48 -3.84 -8.77 -4.23
C ALA A 48 -5.17 -8.16 -4.69
N GLU A 49 -5.87 -7.41 -3.83
CA GLU A 49 -7.07 -6.66 -4.21
C GLU A 49 -6.78 -5.64 -5.32
N LEU A 50 -5.65 -4.94 -5.25
CA LEU A 50 -5.22 -4.01 -6.29
C LEU A 50 -4.87 -4.73 -7.60
N VAL A 51 -4.16 -5.86 -7.54
CA VAL A 51 -3.88 -6.69 -8.73
C VAL A 51 -5.18 -7.18 -9.36
N LYS A 52 -6.13 -7.67 -8.55
CA LYS A 52 -7.43 -8.13 -9.00
C LYS A 52 -8.22 -6.99 -9.67
N HIS A 53 -8.21 -5.79 -9.07
CA HIS A 53 -8.84 -4.62 -9.69
C HIS A 53 -8.27 -4.37 -11.09
N PHE A 54 -6.94 -4.45 -11.26
CA PHE A 54 -6.31 -4.24 -12.56
C PHE A 54 -6.49 -5.37 -13.58
N ALA A 55 -6.89 -6.57 -13.14
CA ALA A 55 -7.30 -7.65 -14.05
C ALA A 55 -8.64 -7.34 -14.75
N TYR A 56 -9.54 -6.59 -14.10
CA TYR A 56 -10.85 -6.22 -14.67
C TYR A 56 -10.89 -4.79 -15.21
N HIS A 57 -10.05 -3.91 -14.68
CA HIS A 57 -10.04 -2.50 -15.05
C HIS A 57 -8.60 -2.08 -15.34
N HIS A 58 -8.26 -1.75 -16.59
CA HIS A 58 -6.92 -1.25 -16.89
C HIS A 58 -6.54 -0.08 -15.96
N PRO A 59 -5.29 0.07 -15.51
CA PRO A 59 -4.87 1.21 -14.68
C PRO A 59 -5.17 2.57 -15.31
N SER A 60 -5.39 3.61 -14.51
CA SER A 60 -5.48 4.98 -15.02
C SER A 60 -4.13 5.47 -15.50
N ALA A 61 -4.11 6.46 -16.40
CA ALA A 61 -2.86 7.07 -16.85
C ALA A 61 -2.05 7.68 -15.69
N ALA A 62 -2.73 8.19 -14.66
CA ALA A 62 -2.09 8.72 -13.47
C ALA A 62 -1.41 7.62 -12.66
N PHE A 63 -2.10 6.50 -12.45
CA PHE A 63 -1.52 5.33 -11.80
C PHE A 63 -0.33 4.79 -12.58
N TYR A 64 -0.47 4.66 -13.91
CA TYR A 64 0.59 4.18 -14.79
C TYR A 64 1.88 4.99 -14.61
N ARG A 65 1.78 6.32 -14.67
CA ARG A 65 2.94 7.22 -14.56
C ARG A 65 3.67 7.12 -13.22
N GLN A 66 2.94 6.81 -12.14
CA GLN A 66 3.53 6.78 -10.80
C GLN A 66 4.07 5.41 -10.40
N PHE A 67 3.34 4.34 -10.73
CA PHE A 67 3.58 3.03 -10.13
C PHE A 67 3.95 1.96 -11.16
N ILE A 68 3.73 2.22 -12.46
CA ILE A 68 4.08 1.27 -13.52
C ILE A 68 5.44 1.68 -14.09
N ARG A 69 6.38 0.73 -14.13
CA ARG A 69 7.81 0.93 -14.50
C ARG A 69 8.62 1.82 -13.54
N HIS A 70 7.97 2.51 -12.62
CA HIS A 70 8.60 3.35 -11.60
C HIS A 70 8.21 2.90 -10.19
N THR A 71 9.04 3.26 -9.22
CA THR A 71 8.73 3.12 -7.80
C THR A 71 8.10 4.42 -7.34
N GLY A 72 6.79 4.42 -7.16
CA GLY A 72 6.02 5.59 -6.76
C GLY A 72 5.85 5.69 -5.25
N GLU A 73 5.67 6.92 -4.75
CA GLU A 73 5.44 7.16 -3.32
C GLU A 73 4.07 6.66 -2.86
N LEU A 74 4.08 5.85 -1.80
CA LEU A 74 2.89 5.46 -1.06
C LEU A 74 2.83 6.23 0.27
N GLY A 75 2.63 7.54 0.13
CA GLY A 75 2.78 8.48 1.23
C GLY A 75 4.26 8.74 1.52
N LEU A 76 4.58 9.20 2.73
CA LEU A 76 5.96 9.56 3.08
C LEU A 76 6.81 8.34 3.43
N ASN A 77 6.19 7.32 4.06
CA ASN A 77 6.90 6.21 4.70
C ASN A 77 7.15 5.00 3.80
N PHE A 78 6.46 4.91 2.66
CA PHE A 78 6.50 3.74 1.81
C PHE A 78 6.58 4.11 0.35
N CYS A 79 7.06 3.16 -0.42
CA CYS A 79 7.02 3.18 -1.86
C CYS A 79 6.32 1.93 -2.39
N LEU A 80 5.69 2.05 -3.55
CA LEU A 80 4.98 0.97 -4.22
C LEU A 80 5.45 0.88 -5.67
N ARG A 81 5.51 -0.34 -6.20
CA ARG A 81 5.69 -0.60 -7.63
C ARG A 81 4.70 -1.66 -8.08
N PHE A 82 4.09 -1.43 -9.23
CA PHE A 82 3.32 -2.42 -9.95
C PHE A 82 4.14 -2.92 -11.14
N THR A 83 4.34 -4.24 -11.19
CA THR A 83 4.91 -4.93 -12.35
C THR A 83 3.75 -5.49 -13.17
N GLU A 84 3.71 -5.08 -14.44
CA GLU A 84 2.69 -5.53 -15.39
C GLU A 84 2.75 -7.05 -15.59
N PRO A 85 1.60 -7.70 -15.84
CA PRO A 85 1.57 -9.13 -16.18
C PRO A 85 2.43 -9.41 -17.42
N GLN A 86 3.25 -10.45 -17.35
CA GLN A 86 3.88 -11.06 -18.54
C GLN A 86 3.06 -12.28 -18.95
N GLN A 87 3.08 -12.65 -20.22
CA GLN A 87 2.23 -13.69 -20.83
C GLN A 87 1.89 -14.85 -19.87
N GLY A 88 0.61 -14.99 -19.52
CA GLY A 88 0.10 -16.06 -18.63
C GLY A 88 0.25 -15.82 -17.12
N LEU A 89 0.85 -14.70 -16.70
CA LEU A 89 1.06 -14.34 -15.30
C LEU A 89 0.19 -13.15 -14.88
N TYR A 90 -0.18 -13.10 -13.60
CA TYR A 90 -0.82 -11.93 -13.02
C TYR A 90 0.21 -10.83 -12.75
N GLY A 91 -0.25 -9.56 -12.75
CA GLY A 91 0.57 -8.44 -12.30
C GLY A 91 0.99 -8.61 -10.84
N LYS A 92 2.07 -7.94 -10.43
CA LYS A 92 2.60 -8.02 -9.07
C LYS A 92 2.73 -6.63 -8.46
N VAL A 93 2.24 -6.48 -7.24
CA VAL A 93 2.47 -5.28 -6.42
C VAL A 93 3.56 -5.60 -5.40
N MET A 94 4.53 -4.71 -5.28
CA MET A 94 5.57 -4.74 -4.24
C MET A 94 5.55 -3.41 -3.48
N VAL A 95 5.77 -3.49 -2.17
CA VAL A 95 5.81 -2.33 -1.28
C VAL A 95 7.09 -2.38 -0.46
N TRP A 96 7.74 -1.24 -0.29
CA TRP A 96 8.93 -1.09 0.53
C TRP A 96 8.76 0.07 1.50
N ARG A 97 9.51 0.02 2.59
CA ARG A 97 9.66 1.14 3.50
C ARG A 97 10.71 2.11 2.96
N ASN A 98 10.44 3.41 3.07
CA ASN A 98 11.42 4.44 2.81
C ASN A 98 12.31 4.59 4.04
N GLU A 99 13.59 4.22 3.93
CA GLU A 99 14.56 4.27 5.04
C GLU A 99 14.76 5.69 5.59
N GLN A 100 14.59 6.71 4.75
CA GLN A 100 14.76 8.12 5.11
C GLN A 100 13.50 8.75 5.73
N ALA A 101 12.39 8.03 5.83
CA ALA A 101 11.13 8.61 6.31
C ALA A 101 11.06 8.64 7.84
N ALA A 102 10.72 9.81 8.40
CA ALA A 102 10.52 9.98 9.83
C ALA A 102 9.53 8.94 10.41
N THR A 103 9.97 8.22 11.45
CA THR A 103 9.21 7.11 12.05
C THR A 103 8.35 7.62 13.20
N ASN A 104 7.28 8.36 12.91
CA ASN A 104 6.30 8.77 13.93
C ASN A 104 5.27 7.66 14.23
N VAL A 105 5.61 6.40 13.97
CA VAL A 105 4.73 5.25 14.20
C VAL A 105 5.07 4.68 15.57
N HIS A 106 4.28 5.05 16.57
CA HIS A 106 4.40 4.51 17.91
C HIS A 106 3.59 3.21 18.04
N PRO A 107 4.12 2.16 18.68
CA PRO A 107 3.35 0.96 18.96
C PRO A 107 2.15 1.31 19.83
N LEU A 108 0.99 0.70 19.55
CA LEU A 108 -0.18 0.82 20.40
C LEU A 108 0.13 0.10 21.72
N GLN A 109 0.35 0.87 22.79
CA GLN A 109 0.46 0.31 24.13
C GLN A 109 -0.90 -0.30 24.50
N LEU A 110 -0.96 -1.63 24.59
CA LEU A 110 -2.07 -2.33 25.22
C LEU A 110 -2.02 -2.01 26.70
N THR A 111 -2.91 -1.14 27.18
CA THR A 111 -3.12 -0.95 28.61
C THR A 111 -3.48 -2.30 29.20
N GLN A 112 -2.59 -2.85 30.04
CA GLN A 112 -2.87 -4.04 30.82
C GLN A 112 -4.04 -3.69 31.76
N ALA A 113 -5.18 -4.33 31.57
CA ALA A 113 -6.27 -4.26 32.53
C ALA A 113 -5.76 -4.90 33.83
N GLU A 114 -5.66 -4.09 34.87
CA GLU A 114 -5.38 -4.54 36.23
C GLU A 114 -6.36 -5.66 36.61
N GLN A 115 -5.83 -6.82 36.99
CA GLN A 115 -6.61 -7.87 37.63
C GLN A 115 -6.95 -7.41 39.05
N PRO A 116 -8.23 -7.34 39.45
CA PRO A 116 -8.57 -7.14 40.85
C PRO A 116 -8.32 -8.44 41.61
N THR A 117 -7.61 -8.31 42.74
CA THR A 117 -7.37 -9.31 43.79
C THR A 117 -8.66 -9.87 44.38
#